data_AF-J3MAV4-F1
#
_entry.id   AF-J3MAV4-F1
#
_cell.length_a   1.000
_cell.length_b   1.000
_cell.length_c   1.000
_cell.angle_alpha   90.00
_cell.angle_beta   90.00
_cell.angle_gamma   90.00
#
_symmetry.space_group_name_H-M   'P 1'
#
loop_
_entity.id
_entity.type
_entity.pdbx_description
1 polymer ?
#
loop_
_entity_poly.entity_id
_entity_poly.type
_entity_poly.pdbx_seq_one_letter_code
_entity_poly.pdbx_strand_id
1 'polypeptide(L)'
;MWVLAGTASCAALSFLNQFFWYRKEPLTVTAVSAQIAVVPLGCLMAAALPERAFFRARAWEFTLNPGPFNVKEHVLITIFANSGAGTVYAIHLITGVRVFYGKPLSFFISLLVVLTTQMLGFGWAGIFRRYLVEPASMWWPSNLVQVSLFSALHQKEARRKGGLTRNQFFLAAFICSFTYCIFPGYLFQMLTSLSWICWIFPDSVLAQQLGSGLRGLGVGAIGLDWSTASSYLGSPLASPWFATVNVGVGFFIIMYVITPIAYWFNFYKAQNFPIFSDGIFTSIGQKYNVSSIVDSHFHFDAKAYEKNGPLYLSTSLLVTYGVGFATLAATIFHAILFHGSEIWLLSKSAFQERTMDIHTKLMRRYKQVPEWWFSCILIANITTTIFTCEYYREELQLPWWGVLLACTIAFFFTLPIGIIKATTNQTPALNVITEYIIGYLYPGRPVANMCFKVYGYISMKQALAFLEDFKLGHYVKIPPRTMFMAQVVGTSIAAFVYVGTSCWLMETIPNICNTELLPSDSPWTCPSDHVFYDASVT
;
A
#
# COMPACT_ATOMS: atom_id res chain seq x y z
N MET A 1 -8.43 -21.45 -17.75
CA MET A 1 -7.69 -20.29 -18.30
C MET A 1 -7.39 -19.21 -17.27
N TRP A 2 -8.41 -18.57 -16.67
CA TRP A 2 -8.20 -17.47 -15.71
C TRP A 2 -7.42 -17.84 -14.45
N VAL A 3 -7.53 -19.08 -13.96
CA VAL A 3 -6.73 -19.55 -12.81
C VAL A 3 -5.24 -19.54 -13.16
N LEU A 4 -4.85 -20.20 -14.26
CA LEU A 4 -3.44 -20.27 -14.69
C LEU A 4 -2.84 -18.89 -15.00
N ALA A 5 -3.56 -18.08 -15.79
CA ALA A 5 -3.11 -16.73 -16.14
C ALA A 5 -3.08 -15.82 -14.91
N GLY A 6 -4.07 -15.94 -14.01
CA GLY A 6 -4.14 -15.20 -12.75
C GLY A 6 -3.04 -15.57 -11.77
N THR A 7 -2.76 -16.87 -11.57
CA THR A 7 -1.66 -17.30 -10.70
C THR A 7 -0.30 -16.88 -11.23
N ALA A 8 -0.09 -16.97 -12.56
CA ALA A 8 1.14 -16.54 -13.18
C ALA A 8 1.33 -15.01 -13.09
N SER A 9 0.28 -14.22 -13.35
CA SER A 9 0.34 -12.76 -13.22
C SER A 9 0.56 -12.32 -11.77
N CYS A 10 -0.10 -12.96 -10.82
CA CYS A 10 0.09 -12.73 -9.39
C CYS A 10 1.53 -13.02 -8.96
N ALA A 11 2.08 -14.18 -9.33
CA ALA A 11 3.45 -14.56 -8.98
C ALA A 11 4.49 -13.63 -9.62
N ALA A 12 4.32 -13.29 -10.91
CA ALA A 12 5.22 -12.38 -11.61
C ALA A 12 5.21 -10.97 -11.00
N LEU A 13 4.04 -10.41 -10.70
CA LEU A 13 3.94 -9.10 -10.07
C LEU A 13 4.51 -9.09 -8.65
N SER A 14 4.23 -10.12 -7.86
CA SER A 14 4.75 -10.25 -6.50
C SER A 14 6.28 -10.27 -6.50
N PHE A 15 6.87 -11.06 -7.42
CA PHE A 15 8.33 -11.15 -7.57
C PHE A 15 8.94 -9.82 -8.00
N LEU A 16 8.42 -9.20 -9.07
CA LEU A 16 8.95 -7.94 -9.60
C LEU A 16 8.87 -6.83 -8.56
N ASN A 17 7.71 -6.65 -7.92
CA ASN A 17 7.52 -5.62 -6.91
C ASN A 17 8.44 -5.84 -5.71
N GLN A 18 8.60 -7.08 -5.23
CA GLN A 18 9.52 -7.35 -4.12
C GLN A 18 10.98 -7.13 -4.50
N PHE A 19 11.38 -7.54 -5.70
CA PHE A 19 12.74 -7.39 -6.18
C PHE A 19 13.16 -5.93 -6.32
N PHE A 20 12.27 -5.08 -6.86
CA PHE A 20 12.56 -3.66 -7.02
C PHE A 20 12.43 -2.86 -5.72
N TRP A 21 11.76 -3.39 -4.70
CA TRP A 21 11.51 -2.68 -3.45
C TRP A 21 12.78 -2.31 -2.67
N TYR A 22 13.79 -3.18 -2.65
CA TYR A 22 15.06 -2.93 -1.95
C TYR A 22 15.97 -1.92 -2.66
N ARG A 23 15.59 -1.46 -3.85
CA ARG A 23 16.38 -0.49 -4.60
C ARG A 23 16.24 0.93 -4.05
N LYS A 24 17.23 1.76 -4.36
CA LYS A 24 17.27 3.19 -4.05
C LYS A 24 16.04 3.93 -4.55
N GLU A 25 15.62 3.62 -5.78
CA GLU A 25 14.38 4.11 -6.38
C GLU A 25 13.48 2.90 -6.66
N PRO A 26 12.52 2.59 -5.77
CA PRO A 26 11.69 1.40 -5.91
C PRO A 26 10.70 1.56 -7.06
N LEU A 27 10.64 0.56 -7.94
CA LEU A 27 9.67 0.52 -9.04
C LEU A 27 8.48 -0.35 -8.63
N THR A 28 7.28 0.24 -8.61
CA THR A 28 6.03 -0.47 -8.33
C THR A 28 5.21 -0.69 -9.59
N VAL A 29 5.04 -1.95 -9.98
CA VAL A 29 4.17 -2.37 -11.08
C VAL A 29 2.76 -2.60 -10.54
N THR A 30 1.80 -1.81 -11.03
CA THR A 30 0.40 -1.88 -10.61
C THR A 30 -0.39 -2.94 -11.39
N ALA A 31 -1.56 -3.31 -10.88
CA ALA A 31 -2.48 -4.24 -11.54
C ALA A 31 -2.96 -3.77 -12.92
N VAL A 32 -2.92 -2.46 -13.20
CA VAL A 32 -3.30 -1.88 -14.51
C VAL A 32 -2.37 -2.37 -15.62
N SER A 33 -1.08 -2.56 -15.34
CA SER A 33 -0.13 -3.13 -16.31
C SER A 33 -0.52 -4.55 -16.70
N ALA A 34 -0.91 -5.38 -15.72
CA ALA A 34 -1.45 -6.71 -15.99
C ALA A 34 -2.78 -6.64 -16.74
N GLN A 35 -3.67 -5.68 -16.41
CA GLN A 35 -4.92 -5.48 -17.15
C GLN A 35 -4.66 -5.24 -18.64
N ILE A 36 -3.65 -4.46 -19.02
CA ILE A 36 -3.32 -4.22 -20.44
C ILE A 36 -2.69 -5.48 -21.07
N ALA A 37 -1.72 -6.10 -20.40
CA ALA A 37 -0.98 -7.26 -20.92
C ALA A 37 -1.85 -8.52 -21.09
N VAL A 38 -2.89 -8.68 -20.27
CA VAL A 38 -3.75 -9.86 -20.29
C VAL A 38 -4.63 -9.93 -21.54
N VAL A 39 -4.92 -8.84 -22.24
CA VAL A 39 -5.72 -8.89 -23.48
C VAL A 39 -5.02 -9.67 -24.61
N PRO A 40 -3.80 -9.32 -25.04
CA PRO A 40 -3.10 -10.09 -26.06
C PRO A 40 -2.77 -11.50 -25.58
N LEU A 41 -2.35 -11.67 -24.32
CA LEU A 41 -2.06 -12.99 -23.74
C LEU A 41 -3.31 -13.87 -23.64
N GLY A 42 -4.46 -13.30 -23.28
CA GLY A 42 -5.74 -13.98 -23.18
C GLY A 42 -6.21 -14.44 -24.55
N CYS A 43 -6.13 -13.59 -25.58
CA CYS A 43 -6.44 -13.98 -26.95
C CYS A 43 -5.50 -15.08 -27.48
N LEU A 44 -4.19 -14.97 -27.20
CA LEU A 44 -3.20 -15.98 -27.59
C LEU A 44 -3.43 -17.31 -26.88
N MET A 45 -3.67 -17.29 -25.57
CA MET A 45 -3.98 -18.49 -24.79
C MET A 45 -5.32 -19.10 -25.23
N ALA A 46 -6.31 -18.31 -25.65
CA ALA A 46 -7.59 -18.83 -26.14
C ALA A 46 -7.41 -19.54 -27.49
N ALA A 47 -6.49 -19.06 -28.32
CA ALA A 47 -6.14 -19.68 -29.59
C ALA A 47 -5.23 -20.92 -29.44
N ALA A 48 -4.35 -20.93 -28.43
CA ALA A 48 -3.32 -21.95 -28.25
C ALA A 48 -3.70 -23.09 -27.29
N LEU A 49 -4.57 -22.84 -26.29
CA LEU A 49 -4.92 -23.87 -25.30
C LEU A 49 -5.98 -24.83 -25.83
N PRO A 50 -5.76 -26.15 -25.69
CA PRO A 50 -6.71 -27.15 -26.17
C PRO A 50 -8.02 -27.09 -25.37
N GLU A 51 -9.15 -27.21 -26.07
CA GLU A 51 -10.50 -27.33 -25.50
C GLU A 51 -10.76 -28.70 -24.83
N ARG A 52 -9.74 -29.56 -24.72
CA ARG A 52 -9.87 -30.90 -24.16
C ARG A 52 -10.17 -30.82 -22.67
N ALA A 53 -11.26 -31.46 -22.24
CA ALA A 53 -11.54 -31.71 -20.83
C ALA A 53 -10.53 -32.73 -20.28
N PHE A 54 -9.77 -32.32 -19.27
CA PHE A 54 -8.89 -33.20 -18.51
C PHE A 54 -9.71 -33.88 -17.40
N PHE A 55 -9.47 -35.17 -17.17
CA PHE A 55 -10.23 -36.02 -16.23
C PHE A 55 -11.73 -36.17 -16.52
N ARG A 56 -12.07 -36.49 -17.77
CA ARG A 56 -13.45 -36.83 -18.18
C ARG A 56 -14.03 -37.92 -17.26
N ALA A 57 -15.23 -37.70 -16.70
CA ALA A 57 -15.99 -38.62 -15.85
C ALA A 57 -15.46 -38.87 -14.41
N ARG A 58 -14.65 -37.96 -13.85
CA ARG A 58 -14.35 -37.94 -12.40
C ARG A 58 -14.84 -36.62 -11.80
N ALA A 59 -15.01 -36.55 -10.47
CA ALA A 59 -15.49 -35.34 -9.79
C ALA A 59 -14.58 -34.08 -9.96
N TRP A 60 -13.43 -34.23 -10.62
CA TRP A 60 -12.38 -33.23 -10.83
C TRP A 60 -12.18 -32.92 -12.32
N GLU A 61 -13.22 -33.09 -13.14
CA GLU A 61 -13.19 -32.73 -14.57
C GLU A 61 -12.94 -31.22 -14.71
N PHE A 62 -11.87 -30.84 -15.41
CA PHE A 62 -11.57 -29.43 -15.70
C PHE A 62 -11.12 -29.23 -17.14
N THR A 63 -11.59 -28.13 -17.74
CA THR A 63 -11.21 -27.73 -19.10
C THR A 63 -10.25 -26.54 -19.01
N LEU A 64 -9.11 -26.61 -19.72
CA LEU A 64 -8.14 -25.51 -19.76
C LEU A 64 -8.70 -24.29 -20.49
N ASN A 65 -9.53 -24.51 -21.51
CA ASN A 65 -10.22 -23.50 -22.29
C ASN A 65 -11.74 -23.80 -22.35
N PRO A 66 -12.56 -23.20 -21.47
CA PRO A 66 -14.01 -23.42 -21.44
C PRO A 66 -14.81 -22.58 -22.45
N GLY A 67 -14.18 -21.61 -23.15
CA GLY A 67 -14.87 -20.75 -24.11
C GLY A 67 -14.09 -19.48 -24.49
N PRO A 68 -14.68 -18.58 -25.31
CA PRO A 68 -14.01 -17.37 -25.76
C PRO A 68 -13.73 -16.41 -24.59
N PHE A 69 -12.54 -15.79 -24.62
CA PHE A 69 -12.09 -14.87 -23.58
C PHE A 69 -13.09 -13.72 -23.38
N ASN A 70 -13.59 -13.59 -22.15
CA ASN A 70 -14.65 -12.64 -21.79
C ASN A 70 -14.13 -11.59 -20.80
N VAL A 71 -14.78 -10.42 -20.78
CA VAL A 71 -14.52 -9.32 -19.83
C VAL A 71 -14.48 -9.81 -18.39
N LYS A 72 -15.38 -10.74 -18.02
CA LYS A 72 -15.43 -11.30 -16.66
C LYS A 72 -14.18 -12.12 -16.31
N GLU A 73 -13.63 -12.86 -17.27
CA GLU A 73 -12.39 -13.62 -17.07
C GLU A 73 -11.20 -12.67 -16.98
N HIS A 74 -11.20 -11.61 -17.81
CA HIS A 74 -10.18 -10.57 -17.75
C HIS A 74 -10.13 -9.89 -16.39
N VAL A 75 -11.27 -9.43 -15.88
CA VAL A 75 -11.35 -8.80 -14.56
C VAL A 75 -10.90 -9.76 -13.46
N LEU A 76 -11.25 -11.05 -13.56
CA LEU A 76 -10.83 -12.05 -12.56
C LEU A 76 -9.30 -12.23 -12.57
N ILE A 77 -8.65 -12.28 -13.74
CA ILE A 77 -7.19 -12.31 -13.84
C ILE A 77 -6.57 -11.03 -13.26
N THR A 78 -7.17 -9.87 -13.49
CA THR A 78 -6.69 -8.60 -12.93
C THR A 78 -6.81 -8.57 -11.40
N ILE A 79 -7.82 -9.21 -10.80
CA ILE A 79 -7.94 -9.30 -9.33
C ILE A 79 -6.85 -10.20 -8.73
N PHE A 80 -6.52 -11.32 -9.38
CA PHE A 80 -5.34 -12.11 -9.01
C PHE A 80 -4.07 -11.27 -9.12
N ALA A 81 -3.91 -10.55 -10.22
CA ALA A 81 -2.79 -9.65 -10.41
C ALA A 81 -2.73 -8.56 -9.32
N ASN A 82 -3.88 -8.00 -8.91
CA ASN A 82 -3.96 -6.99 -7.85
C ASN A 82 -3.49 -7.54 -6.50
N SER A 83 -3.83 -8.79 -6.20
CA SER A 83 -3.38 -9.48 -4.99
C SER A 83 -1.84 -9.63 -4.94
N GLY A 84 -1.18 -9.75 -6.10
CA GLY A 84 0.28 -9.77 -6.21
C GLY A 84 0.92 -8.39 -6.45
N ALA A 85 0.15 -7.38 -6.83
CA ALA A 85 0.64 -6.02 -7.01
C ALA A 85 0.75 -5.25 -5.68
N GLY A 86 -0.02 -5.65 -4.68
CA GLY A 86 -0.02 -5.03 -3.36
C GLY A 86 1.30 -5.26 -2.61
N THR A 87 1.96 -4.19 -2.19
CA THR A 87 3.18 -4.27 -1.38
C THR A 87 2.91 -4.85 0.01
N VAL A 88 3.69 -5.86 0.39
CA VAL A 88 3.56 -6.58 1.66
C VAL A 88 4.36 -5.88 2.75
N TYR A 89 3.68 -5.04 3.52
CA TYR A 89 4.30 -4.21 4.57
C TYR A 89 5.00 -5.03 5.68
N ALA A 90 4.55 -6.27 5.92
CA ALA A 90 5.17 -7.17 6.90
C ALA A 90 6.60 -7.57 6.53
N ILE A 91 7.05 -7.38 5.28
CA ILE A 91 8.45 -7.63 4.90
C ILE A 91 9.38 -6.62 5.55
N HIS A 92 8.94 -5.38 5.79
CA HIS A 92 9.75 -4.39 6.50
C HIS A 92 10.12 -4.85 7.91
N LEU A 93 9.19 -5.53 8.60
CA LEU A 93 9.49 -6.17 9.89
C LEU A 93 10.57 -7.25 9.73
N ILE A 94 10.43 -8.12 8.72
CA ILE A 94 11.39 -9.21 8.48
C ILE A 94 12.78 -8.65 8.15
N THR A 95 12.86 -7.66 7.25
CA THR A 95 14.11 -6.95 6.91
C THR A 95 14.67 -6.26 8.15
N GLY A 96 13.84 -5.59 8.95
CA GLY A 96 14.19 -4.99 10.24
C GLY A 96 14.91 -5.97 11.17
N VAL A 97 14.30 -7.13 11.41
CA VAL A 97 14.85 -8.15 12.33
C VAL A 97 16.10 -8.83 11.76
N ARG A 98 16.11 -9.21 10.48
CA ARG A 98 17.22 -9.96 9.87
C ARG A 98 18.42 -9.09 9.51
N VAL A 99 18.18 -7.95 8.89
CA VAL A 99 19.23 -7.10 8.29
C VAL A 99 19.71 -6.05 9.28
N PHE A 100 18.79 -5.32 9.92
CA PHE A 100 19.17 -4.21 10.79
C PHE A 100 19.56 -4.68 12.20
N TYR A 101 18.77 -5.58 12.78
CA TYR A 101 19.10 -6.17 14.09
C TYR A 101 20.02 -7.41 14.01
N GLY A 102 20.29 -7.93 12.81
CA GLY A 102 21.24 -9.02 12.59
C GLY A 102 20.84 -10.37 13.17
N LYS A 103 19.55 -10.63 13.40
CA LYS A 103 19.06 -11.85 14.07
C LYS A 103 18.44 -12.84 13.09
N PRO A 104 18.70 -14.15 13.25
CA PRO A 104 18.13 -15.16 12.36
C PRO A 104 16.64 -15.30 12.65
N LEU A 105 15.80 -14.98 11.68
CA LEU A 105 14.35 -15.22 11.73
C LEU A 105 14.02 -16.33 10.73
N SER A 106 13.39 -17.43 11.13
CA SER A 106 13.17 -18.58 10.24
C SER A 106 12.20 -18.24 9.09
N PHE A 107 12.39 -18.86 7.91
CA PHE A 107 11.47 -18.71 6.77
C PHE A 107 10.01 -19.01 7.15
N PHE A 108 9.79 -20.01 8.00
CA PHE A 108 8.45 -20.39 8.45
C PHE A 108 7.77 -19.30 9.29
N ILE A 109 8.53 -18.62 10.15
CA ILE A 109 8.03 -17.52 10.99
C ILE A 109 7.67 -16.33 10.08
N SER A 110 8.57 -15.96 9.16
CA SER A 110 8.31 -14.93 8.14
C SER A 110 7.02 -15.21 7.38
N LEU A 111 6.84 -16.46 6.93
CA LEU A 111 5.67 -16.87 6.18
C LEU A 111 4.38 -16.76 7.02
N LEU A 112 4.39 -17.23 8.26
CA LEU A 112 3.22 -17.13 9.15
C LEU A 112 2.84 -15.68 9.43
N VAL A 113 3.82 -14.81 9.71
CA VAL A 113 3.57 -13.38 9.95
C VAL A 113 3.01 -12.71 8.69
N VAL A 114 3.60 -12.96 7.51
CA VAL A 114 3.10 -12.38 6.27
C VAL A 114 1.70 -12.92 5.94
N LEU A 115 1.46 -14.23 6.04
CA LEU A 115 0.16 -14.81 5.71
C LEU A 115 -0.94 -14.28 6.63
N THR A 116 -0.70 -14.29 7.94
CA THR A 116 -1.69 -13.85 8.92
C THR A 116 -2.00 -12.36 8.77
N THR A 117 -0.98 -11.51 8.62
CA THR A 117 -1.18 -10.06 8.44
C THR A 117 -1.99 -9.72 7.19
N GLN A 118 -1.76 -10.42 6.09
CA GLN A 118 -2.46 -10.18 4.83
C GLN A 118 -3.91 -10.69 4.84
N MET A 119 -4.16 -11.85 5.47
CA MET A 119 -5.50 -12.46 5.50
C MET A 119 -6.40 -11.91 6.61
N LEU A 120 -5.83 -11.34 7.68
CA LEU A 120 -6.59 -10.81 8.82
C LEU A 120 -7.62 -9.76 8.39
N GLY A 121 -7.25 -8.87 7.46
CA GLY A 121 -8.15 -7.83 6.94
C GLY A 121 -9.39 -8.37 6.22
N PHE A 122 -9.30 -9.56 5.61
CA PHE A 122 -10.45 -10.15 4.92
C PHE A 122 -11.56 -10.53 5.90
N GLY A 123 -11.20 -10.88 7.15
CA GLY A 123 -12.15 -11.30 8.18
C GLY A 123 -13.25 -10.27 8.46
N TRP A 124 -12.88 -9.02 8.76
CA TRP A 124 -13.89 -7.97 9.00
C TRP A 124 -14.32 -7.21 7.74
N ALA A 125 -13.60 -7.34 6.61
CA ALA A 125 -14.07 -6.82 5.33
C ALA A 125 -15.46 -7.36 4.95
N GLY A 126 -15.79 -8.61 5.33
CA GLY A 126 -17.12 -9.18 5.14
C GLY A 126 -18.24 -8.36 5.80
N ILE A 127 -18.01 -7.84 7.00
CA ILE A 127 -18.96 -7.00 7.76
C ILE A 127 -19.11 -5.64 7.07
N PHE A 128 -17.99 -5.04 6.67
CA PHE A 128 -17.99 -3.71 6.04
C PHE A 128 -18.46 -3.70 4.59
N ARG A 129 -18.56 -4.86 3.94
CA ARG A 129 -19.07 -4.98 2.56
C ARG A 129 -20.46 -4.36 2.40
N ARG A 130 -21.34 -4.54 3.38
CA ARG A 130 -22.68 -3.96 3.37
C ARG A 130 -22.68 -2.43 3.39
N TYR A 131 -21.70 -1.83 4.06
CA TYR A 131 -21.58 -0.38 4.23
C TYR A 131 -20.79 0.30 3.11
N LEU A 132 -19.78 -0.37 2.56
CA LEU A 132 -18.83 0.24 1.61
C LEU A 132 -19.00 -0.21 0.15
N VAL A 133 -19.68 -1.33 -0.10
CA VAL A 133 -19.85 -1.89 -1.46
C VAL A 133 -21.28 -1.75 -1.97
N GLU A 134 -22.27 -2.06 -1.15
CA GLU A 134 -23.68 -2.07 -1.57
C GLU A 134 -24.30 -0.67 -1.80
N PRO A 135 -23.95 0.39 -1.04
CA PRO A 135 -24.49 1.72 -1.28
C PRO A 135 -23.97 2.34 -2.58
N ALA A 136 -24.84 3.08 -3.27
CA ALA A 136 -24.49 3.80 -4.49
C ALA A 136 -23.62 5.05 -4.23
N SER A 137 -23.73 5.66 -3.04
CA SER A 137 -22.92 6.82 -2.64
C SER A 137 -21.42 6.52 -2.57
N MET A 138 -21.07 5.25 -2.36
CA MET A 138 -19.68 4.77 -2.33
C MET A 138 -19.28 4.31 -3.73
N TRP A 139 -18.71 5.19 -4.56
CA TRP A 139 -18.43 4.92 -5.97
C TRP A 139 -17.03 4.37 -6.27
N TRP A 140 -16.04 4.56 -5.39
CA TRP A 140 -14.65 4.11 -5.57
C TRP A 140 -13.99 4.59 -6.89
N PRO A 141 -13.42 5.82 -6.92
CA PRO A 141 -12.93 6.44 -8.16
C PRO A 141 -11.94 5.58 -8.96
N SER A 142 -10.96 4.97 -8.29
CA SER A 142 -9.96 4.08 -8.89
C SER A 142 -10.60 2.92 -9.69
N ASN A 143 -11.64 2.30 -9.15
CA ASN A 143 -12.37 1.24 -9.83
C ASN A 143 -13.09 1.71 -11.09
N LEU A 144 -13.64 2.93 -11.10
CA LEU A 144 -14.31 3.48 -12.28
C LEU A 144 -13.34 3.64 -13.45
N VAL A 145 -12.11 4.06 -13.16
CA VAL A 145 -11.03 4.13 -14.16
C VAL A 145 -10.72 2.73 -14.71
N GLN A 146 -10.63 1.71 -13.84
CA GLN A 146 -10.41 0.33 -14.27
C GLN A 146 -11.57 -0.21 -15.13
N VAL A 147 -12.83 0.04 -14.74
CA VAL A 147 -14.03 -0.36 -15.51
C VAL A 147 -14.04 0.31 -16.88
N SER A 148 -13.70 1.60 -16.95
CA SER A 148 -13.56 2.33 -18.21
C SER A 148 -12.52 1.67 -19.11
N LEU A 149 -11.37 1.27 -18.57
CA LEU A 149 -10.33 0.56 -19.32
C LEU A 149 -10.77 -0.84 -19.79
N PHE A 150 -11.47 -1.62 -18.95
CA PHE A 150 -12.03 -2.91 -19.38
C PHE A 150 -13.02 -2.74 -20.54
N SER A 151 -13.89 -1.75 -20.42
CA SER A 151 -14.85 -1.38 -21.47
C SER A 151 -14.12 -0.96 -22.74
N ALA A 152 -13.04 -0.17 -22.61
CA ALA A 152 -12.18 0.26 -23.70
C ALA A 152 -11.64 -0.91 -24.52
N LEU A 153 -11.06 -1.88 -23.83
CA LEU A 153 -10.37 -3.01 -24.45
C LEU A 153 -11.31 -4.03 -25.11
N HIS A 154 -12.55 -4.20 -24.60
CA HIS A 154 -13.44 -5.27 -25.04
C HIS A 154 -14.64 -4.83 -25.89
N GLN A 155 -15.10 -3.58 -25.80
CA GLN A 155 -16.21 -3.14 -26.65
C GLN A 155 -15.75 -2.94 -28.09
N LYS A 156 -16.43 -3.60 -29.04
CA LYS A 156 -16.25 -3.37 -30.47
C LYS A 156 -16.96 -2.07 -30.86
N GLU A 157 -16.21 -1.04 -31.19
CA GLU A 157 -16.76 0.24 -31.64
C GLU A 157 -17.03 0.23 -33.15
N ALA A 158 -18.21 0.74 -33.54
CA ALA A 158 -18.49 1.10 -34.92
C ALA A 158 -17.70 2.38 -35.26
N ARG A 159 -16.80 2.29 -36.23
CA ARG A 159 -15.92 3.40 -36.63
C ARG A 159 -16.76 4.60 -37.11
N ARG A 160 -16.70 5.72 -36.38
CA ARG A 160 -17.27 6.98 -36.85
C ARG A 160 -16.40 7.51 -37.99
N LYS A 161 -16.98 7.81 -39.16
CA LYS A 161 -16.25 8.30 -40.34
C LYS A 161 -15.41 9.52 -39.95
N GLY A 162 -14.08 9.44 -40.14
CA GLY A 162 -13.12 10.52 -39.88
C GLY A 162 -12.47 10.55 -38.48
N GLY A 163 -12.87 9.70 -37.54
CA GLY A 163 -12.28 9.65 -36.19
C GLY A 163 -11.28 8.50 -35.97
N LEU A 164 -10.36 8.69 -35.02
CA LEU A 164 -9.58 7.60 -34.42
C LEU A 164 -10.51 6.70 -33.60
N THR A 165 -10.29 5.39 -33.64
CA THR A 165 -10.97 4.46 -32.72
C THR A 165 -10.41 4.63 -31.30
N ARG A 166 -11.20 4.33 -30.26
CA ARG A 166 -10.73 4.43 -28.86
C ARG A 166 -9.46 3.62 -28.60
N ASN A 167 -9.33 2.45 -29.22
CA ASN A 167 -8.12 1.60 -29.12
C ASN A 167 -6.90 2.21 -29.82
N GLN A 168 -7.08 2.86 -30.98
CA GLN A 168 -5.99 3.57 -31.65
C GLN A 168 -5.54 4.80 -30.86
N PHE A 169 -6.47 5.54 -30.29
CA PHE A 169 -6.15 6.66 -29.40
C PHE A 169 -5.38 6.18 -28.16
N PHE A 170 -5.84 5.09 -27.53
CA PHE A 170 -5.13 4.46 -26.41
C PHE A 170 -3.70 4.04 -26.79
N LEU A 171 -3.53 3.37 -27.94
CA LEU A 171 -2.20 2.94 -28.39
C LEU A 171 -1.28 4.14 -28.70
N ALA A 172 -1.80 5.18 -29.36
CA ALA A 172 -1.05 6.39 -29.64
C ALA A 172 -0.62 7.09 -28.34
N ALA A 173 -1.54 7.27 -27.39
CA ALA A 173 -1.24 7.85 -26.08
C ALA A 173 -0.22 6.99 -25.30
N PHE A 174 -0.34 5.66 -25.37
CA PHE A 174 0.60 4.73 -24.74
C PHE A 174 2.01 4.87 -25.31
N ILE A 175 2.17 4.89 -26.63
CA ILE A 175 3.47 5.05 -27.30
C ILE A 175 4.07 6.43 -27.03
N CYS A 176 3.25 7.50 -27.09
CA CYS A 176 3.69 8.86 -26.75
C CYS A 176 4.16 8.93 -25.29
N SER A 177 3.40 8.38 -24.35
CA SER A 177 3.78 8.36 -22.93
C SER A 177 5.03 7.53 -22.68
N PHE A 178 5.16 6.35 -23.31
CA PHE A 178 6.35 5.50 -23.20
C PHE A 178 7.60 6.23 -23.71
N THR A 179 7.49 6.87 -24.87
CA THR A 179 8.60 7.66 -25.46
C THR A 179 8.92 8.87 -24.59
N TYR A 180 7.90 9.53 -24.04
CA TYR A 180 8.09 10.67 -23.15
C TYR A 180 8.80 10.26 -21.86
N CYS A 181 8.42 9.16 -21.20
CA CYS A 181 9.05 8.72 -19.95
C CYS A 181 10.53 8.36 -20.08
N ILE A 182 11.01 7.98 -21.27
CA ILE A 182 12.45 7.77 -21.53
C ILE A 182 13.23 9.09 -21.42
N PHE A 183 12.59 10.21 -21.75
CA PHE A 183 13.23 11.51 -21.80
C PHE A 183 13.63 12.03 -20.41
N PRO A 184 12.75 12.20 -19.40
CA PRO A 184 13.14 12.60 -18.06
C PRO A 184 13.84 11.47 -17.30
N GLY A 185 13.56 10.20 -17.61
CA GLY A 185 14.12 9.06 -16.87
C GLY A 185 15.59 8.75 -17.21
N TYR A 186 15.99 8.89 -18.47
CA TYR A 186 17.33 8.47 -18.92
C TYR A 186 18.11 9.55 -19.65
N LEU A 187 17.49 10.28 -20.59
CA LEU A 187 18.21 11.24 -21.42
C LEU A 187 18.50 12.56 -20.69
N PHE A 188 17.52 13.10 -19.98
CA PHE A 188 17.59 14.38 -19.29
C PHE A 188 16.97 14.30 -17.90
N GLN A 189 17.72 13.71 -16.97
CA GLN A 189 17.31 13.58 -15.56
C GLN A 189 17.03 14.92 -14.87
N MET A 190 17.56 16.04 -15.38
CA MET A 190 17.25 17.38 -14.87
C MET A 190 15.75 17.73 -14.96
N LEU A 191 14.99 17.11 -15.87
CA LEU A 191 13.53 17.34 -15.98
C LEU A 191 12.73 16.76 -14.81
N THR A 192 13.31 15.86 -14.02
CA THR A 192 12.64 15.28 -12.84
C THR A 192 12.39 16.32 -11.75
N SER A 193 13.31 17.29 -11.58
CA SER A 193 13.20 18.38 -10.62
C SER A 193 13.98 19.60 -11.11
N LEU A 194 13.32 20.46 -11.91
CA LEU A 194 13.88 21.72 -12.36
C LEU A 194 13.65 22.80 -11.30
N SER A 195 14.67 23.05 -10.48
CA SER A 195 14.64 24.03 -9.39
C SER A 195 15.21 25.37 -9.87
N TRP A 196 14.37 26.24 -10.45
CA TRP A 196 14.80 27.55 -10.97
C TRP A 196 15.49 28.44 -9.92
N ILE A 197 15.05 28.39 -8.66
CA ILE A 197 15.67 29.15 -7.56
C ILE A 197 17.13 28.74 -7.34
N CYS A 198 17.40 27.43 -7.37
CA CYS A 198 18.76 26.91 -7.23
C CYS A 198 19.64 27.23 -8.45
N TRP A 199 19.03 27.42 -9.62
CA TRP A 199 19.76 27.81 -10.83
C TRP A 199 20.15 29.29 -10.83
N ILE A 200 19.28 30.17 -10.32
CA ILE A 200 19.56 31.61 -10.21
C ILE A 200 20.57 31.91 -9.09
N PHE A 201 20.49 31.18 -7.96
CA PHE A 201 21.35 31.38 -6.80
C PHE A 201 22.10 30.10 -6.41
N PRO A 202 23.15 29.71 -7.17
CA PRO A 202 23.85 28.44 -6.94
C PRO A 202 24.61 28.41 -5.61
N ASP A 203 25.18 29.52 -5.15
CA ASP A 203 26.07 29.54 -3.96
C ASP A 203 25.34 29.81 -2.64
N SER A 204 24.04 30.13 -2.68
CA SER A 204 23.27 30.45 -1.48
C SER A 204 22.68 29.20 -0.84
N VAL A 205 23.14 28.88 0.38
CA VAL A 205 22.61 27.78 1.19
C VAL A 205 21.10 27.91 1.41
N LEU A 206 20.62 29.14 1.63
CA LEU A 206 19.20 29.42 1.86
C LEU A 206 18.37 29.18 0.59
N ALA A 207 18.90 29.58 -0.57
CA ALA A 207 18.25 29.32 -1.86
C ALA A 207 18.22 27.82 -2.20
N GLN A 208 19.25 27.06 -1.83
CA GLN A 208 19.27 25.61 -1.98
C GLN A 208 18.28 24.92 -1.04
N GLN A 209 18.21 25.34 0.23
CA GLN A 209 17.27 24.78 1.22
C GLN A 209 15.80 25.04 0.84
N LEU A 210 15.49 26.23 0.32
CA LEU A 210 14.13 26.56 -0.13
C LEU A 210 13.79 25.96 -1.49
N GLY A 211 14.71 26.07 -2.45
CA GLY A 211 14.43 25.78 -3.86
C GLY A 211 14.63 24.33 -4.28
N SER A 212 15.47 23.56 -3.59
CA SER A 212 15.82 22.20 -4.02
C SER A 212 14.61 21.27 -3.88
N GLY A 213 14.18 20.65 -5.00
CA GLY A 213 13.10 19.67 -4.99
C GLY A 213 13.47 18.29 -4.43
N LEU A 214 14.77 17.97 -4.33
CA LEU A 214 15.23 16.65 -3.85
C LEU A 214 15.68 16.64 -2.39
N ARG A 215 16.27 17.75 -1.91
CA ARG A 215 16.86 17.85 -0.56
C ARG A 215 16.35 19.05 0.24
N GLY A 216 15.45 19.83 -0.35
CA GLY A 216 14.91 21.06 0.25
C GLY A 216 13.39 21.05 0.23
N LEU A 217 12.81 22.24 0.43
CA LEU A 217 11.36 22.45 0.47
C LEU A 217 10.71 22.44 -0.93
N GLY A 218 11.50 22.53 -1.99
CA GLY A 218 11.01 22.47 -3.38
C GLY A 218 10.22 23.69 -3.85
N VAL A 219 10.40 24.86 -3.22
CA VAL A 219 9.70 26.09 -3.61
C VAL A 219 10.04 26.43 -5.06
N GLY A 220 9.03 26.34 -5.94
CA GLY A 220 9.17 26.60 -7.37
C GLY A 220 9.97 25.53 -8.14
N ALA A 221 10.23 24.37 -7.55
CA ALA A 221 10.73 23.22 -8.30
C ALA A 221 9.61 22.68 -9.21
N ILE A 222 9.89 22.57 -10.51
CA ILE A 222 8.95 22.02 -11.49
C ILE A 222 9.47 20.67 -11.94
N GLY A 223 8.74 19.60 -11.62
CA GLY A 223 8.98 18.26 -12.17
C GLY A 223 8.12 18.06 -13.41
N LEU A 224 8.75 17.82 -14.56
CA LEU A 224 8.06 17.42 -15.79
C LEU A 224 7.95 15.90 -15.93
N ASP A 225 8.47 15.15 -14.95
CA ASP A 225 8.33 13.70 -14.91
C ASP A 225 7.02 13.29 -14.23
N TRP A 226 6.19 12.55 -14.97
CA TRP A 226 4.96 11.97 -14.45
C TRP A 226 5.24 10.95 -13.33
N SER A 227 6.36 10.24 -13.38
CA SER A 227 6.71 9.26 -12.35
C SER A 227 6.98 9.95 -11.01
N THR A 228 7.72 11.05 -11.01
CA THR A 228 7.94 11.91 -9.82
C THR A 228 6.64 12.54 -9.33
N ALA A 229 5.78 13.03 -10.23
CA ALA A 229 4.52 13.66 -9.85
C ALA A 229 3.51 12.68 -9.24
N SER A 230 3.52 11.42 -9.67
CA SER A 230 2.57 10.39 -9.24
C SER A 230 3.07 9.47 -8.12
N SER A 231 4.36 9.52 -7.77
CA SER A 231 4.98 8.62 -6.80
C SER A 231 4.36 8.67 -5.40
N TYR A 232 3.96 9.86 -4.92
CA TYR A 232 3.43 10.06 -3.56
C TYR A 232 1.90 10.08 -3.47
N LEU A 233 1.20 10.68 -4.44
CA LEU A 233 -0.26 10.83 -4.44
C LEU A 233 -0.99 9.72 -5.22
N GLY A 234 -0.25 8.81 -5.84
CA GLY A 234 -0.79 7.89 -6.84
C GLY A 234 -1.19 8.63 -8.12
N SER A 235 -2.22 8.14 -8.82
CA SER A 235 -2.72 8.82 -10.01
C SER A 235 -3.69 9.95 -9.63
N PRO A 236 -3.29 11.24 -9.75
CA PRO A 236 -4.17 12.36 -9.40
C PRO A 236 -5.38 12.43 -10.34
N LEU A 237 -5.29 11.84 -11.53
CA LEU A 237 -6.38 11.74 -12.51
C LEU A 237 -7.50 10.80 -12.05
N ALA A 238 -7.19 9.82 -11.20
CA ALA A 238 -8.20 8.92 -10.65
C ALA A 238 -8.94 9.56 -9.46
N SER A 239 -8.33 10.52 -8.78
CA SER A 239 -8.92 11.17 -7.61
C SER A 239 -9.84 12.33 -8.03
N PRO A 240 -10.97 12.57 -7.34
CA PRO A 240 -11.84 13.70 -7.63
C PRO A 240 -11.12 15.05 -7.46
N TRP A 241 -11.46 16.03 -8.29
CA TRP A 241 -10.83 17.36 -8.28
C TRP A 241 -10.83 18.03 -6.89
N PHE A 242 -11.96 17.99 -6.17
CA PHE A 242 -12.04 18.61 -4.84
C PHE A 242 -11.05 18.00 -3.84
N ALA A 243 -10.83 16.68 -3.92
CA ALA A 243 -9.91 15.98 -3.04
C ALA A 243 -8.46 16.39 -3.37
N THR A 244 -8.11 16.45 -4.65
CA THR A 244 -6.78 16.89 -5.11
C THR A 244 -6.49 18.32 -4.69
N VAL A 245 -7.45 19.24 -4.81
CA VAL A 245 -7.29 20.64 -4.35
C VAL A 245 -7.10 20.70 -2.84
N ASN A 246 -7.89 19.94 -2.06
CA ASN A 246 -7.74 19.91 -0.60
C ASN A 246 -6.36 19.40 -0.17
N VAL A 247 -5.85 18.34 -0.80
CA VAL A 247 -4.49 17.85 -0.51
C VAL A 247 -3.44 18.88 -0.93
N GLY A 248 -3.62 19.56 -2.06
CA GLY A 248 -2.73 20.64 -2.49
C GLY A 248 -2.68 21.83 -1.53
N VAL A 249 -3.84 22.26 -1.01
CA VAL A 249 -3.91 23.32 0.02
C VAL A 249 -3.27 22.86 1.32
N GLY A 250 -3.54 21.62 1.76
CA GLY A 250 -2.92 21.04 2.95
C GLY A 250 -1.39 20.97 2.83
N PHE A 251 -0.88 20.51 1.68
CA PHE A 251 0.55 20.50 1.37
C PHE A 251 1.15 21.91 1.44
N PHE A 252 0.50 22.91 0.84
CA PHE A 252 0.99 24.29 0.87
C PHE A 252 1.12 24.82 2.30
N ILE A 253 0.09 24.62 3.13
CA ILE A 253 0.11 25.06 4.54
C ILE A 253 1.22 24.34 5.32
N ILE A 254 1.34 23.03 5.18
CA ILE A 254 2.28 22.25 5.99
C ILE A 254 3.73 22.47 5.54
N MET A 255 3.99 22.38 4.25
CA MET A 255 5.34 22.41 3.70
C MET A 255 5.89 23.85 3.59
N TYR A 256 5.06 24.83 3.20
CA TYR A 256 5.53 26.19 2.95
C TYR A 256 5.23 27.19 4.07
N VAL A 257 4.32 26.88 4.99
CA VAL A 257 4.00 27.78 6.12
C VAL A 257 4.49 27.20 7.44
N ILE A 258 4.01 26.03 7.83
CA ILE A 258 4.29 25.46 9.17
C ILE A 258 5.75 25.02 9.30
N THR A 259 6.26 24.22 8.36
CA THR A 259 7.64 23.70 8.41
C THR A 259 8.69 24.82 8.47
N PRO A 260 8.62 25.87 7.63
CA PRO A 260 9.63 26.92 7.68
C PRO A 260 9.51 27.80 8.93
N ILE A 261 8.29 28.10 9.41
CA ILE A 261 8.09 28.80 10.69
C ILE A 261 8.72 28.00 11.83
N ALA A 262 8.45 26.69 11.92
CA ALA A 262 9.02 25.83 12.96
C ALA A 262 10.57 25.82 12.92
N TYR A 263 11.15 25.80 11.72
CA TYR A 263 12.60 25.81 11.53
C TYR A 263 13.25 27.14 11.93
N TRP A 264 12.71 28.28 11.46
CA TRP A 264 13.30 29.59 11.74
C TRP A 264 13.09 30.06 13.17
N PHE A 265 11.97 29.69 13.81
CA PHE A 265 11.77 29.92 15.25
C PHE A 265 12.55 28.93 16.13
N ASN A 266 13.38 28.07 15.52
CA ASN A 266 14.22 27.09 16.18
C ASN A 266 13.45 26.18 17.16
N PHE A 267 12.21 25.83 16.79
CA PHE A 267 11.41 24.92 17.58
C PHE A 267 12.12 23.56 17.61
N TYR A 268 12.28 22.97 18.80
CA TYR A 268 12.96 21.68 18.96
C TYR A 268 14.44 21.64 18.54
N LYS A 269 15.16 22.78 18.60
CA LYS A 269 16.56 22.93 18.12
C LYS A 269 16.72 22.62 16.62
N ALA A 270 15.66 22.89 15.85
CA ALA A 270 15.55 22.62 14.42
C ALA A 270 16.76 23.03 13.57
N GLN A 271 17.44 24.14 13.91
CA GLN A 271 18.56 24.67 13.12
C GLN A 271 19.81 23.78 13.15
N ASN A 272 19.90 22.84 14.07
CA ASN A 272 21.05 21.94 14.19
C ASN A 272 21.02 20.79 13.17
N PHE A 273 19.91 20.60 12.45
CA PHE A 273 19.71 19.49 11.53
C PHE A 273 19.01 19.94 10.23
N PRO A 274 19.08 19.14 9.15
CA PRO A 274 18.46 19.50 7.88
C PRO A 274 16.94 19.70 7.99
N ILE A 275 16.40 20.66 7.24
CA ILE A 275 14.94 20.91 7.17
C ILE A 275 14.20 19.65 6.71
N PHE A 276 14.73 19.01 5.67
CA PHE A 276 14.17 17.83 5.03
C PHE A 276 15.17 16.67 5.14
N SER A 277 14.87 15.69 5.98
CA SER A 277 15.62 14.44 6.09
C SER A 277 14.73 13.37 6.73
N ASP A 278 14.94 12.14 6.31
CA ASP A 278 14.36 10.91 6.84
C ASP A 278 15.13 10.34 8.05
N GLY A 279 16.36 10.82 8.30
CA GLY A 279 17.22 10.30 9.37
C GLY A 279 16.94 10.91 10.75
N ILE A 280 17.44 10.20 11.78
CA ILE A 280 17.39 10.64 13.17
C ILE A 280 18.74 11.25 13.60
N PHE A 281 18.68 12.30 14.41
CA PHE A 281 19.85 13.08 14.82
C PHE A 281 20.03 13.15 16.34
N THR A 282 21.27 13.39 16.76
CA THR A 282 21.61 13.81 18.13
C THR A 282 21.39 15.32 18.29
N SER A 283 21.44 15.82 19.53
CA SER A 283 21.32 17.27 19.80
C SER A 283 22.34 18.17 19.07
N ILE A 284 23.45 17.59 18.62
CA ILE A 284 24.57 18.26 17.93
C ILE A 284 24.44 18.13 16.40
N GLY A 285 23.43 17.41 15.88
CA GLY A 285 23.18 17.24 14.45
C GLY A 285 23.92 16.06 13.80
N GLN A 286 24.61 15.22 14.59
CA GLN A 286 25.18 13.95 14.09
C GLN A 286 24.10 12.88 13.95
N LYS A 287 24.22 11.99 12.95
CA LYS A 287 23.32 10.84 12.78
C LYS A 287 23.31 9.99 14.05
N TYR A 288 22.12 9.64 14.51
CA TYR A 288 21.95 8.86 15.73
C TYR A 288 22.18 7.37 15.45
N ASN A 289 23.07 6.74 16.22
CA ASN A 289 23.30 5.30 16.07
C ASN A 289 22.28 4.49 16.87
N VAL A 290 21.21 4.06 16.20
CA VAL A 290 20.11 3.29 16.80
C VAL A 290 20.57 1.93 17.36
N SER A 291 21.58 1.29 16.74
CA SER A 291 22.11 0.01 17.22
C SER A 291 22.79 0.09 18.59
N SER A 292 23.20 1.29 19.01
CA SER A 292 23.86 1.50 20.30
C SER A 292 22.93 1.55 21.51
N ILE A 293 21.61 1.70 21.28
CA ILE A 293 20.59 1.81 22.35
C ILE A 293 19.68 0.58 22.45
N VAL A 294 19.88 -0.42 21.60
CA VAL A 294 19.14 -1.67 21.63
C VAL A 294 20.09 -2.79 21.99
N ASP A 295 19.83 -3.46 23.11
CA ASP A 295 20.61 -4.60 23.56
C ASP A 295 20.37 -5.82 22.65
N SER A 296 21.28 -6.78 22.72
CA SER A 296 21.28 -8.09 22.05
C SER A 296 20.00 -8.92 22.23
N HIS A 297 19.15 -8.57 23.19
CA HIS A 297 17.82 -9.16 23.45
C HIS A 297 16.65 -8.30 22.93
N PHE A 298 16.90 -7.33 22.05
CA PHE A 298 15.92 -6.35 21.56
C PHE A 298 15.24 -5.57 22.69
N HIS A 299 15.96 -5.33 23.79
CA HIS A 299 15.49 -4.45 24.84
C HIS A 299 16.14 -3.08 24.68
N PHE A 300 15.35 -2.04 24.89
CA PHE A 300 15.87 -0.68 24.97
C PHE A 300 16.77 -0.52 26.20
N ASP A 301 18.02 -0.14 25.98
CA ASP A 301 18.97 0.15 27.05
C ASP A 301 18.83 1.63 27.47
N ALA A 302 18.12 1.85 28.58
CA ALA A 302 17.93 3.17 29.16
C ALA A 302 19.26 3.86 29.54
N LYS A 303 20.29 3.10 29.93
CA LYS A 303 21.60 3.68 30.33
C LYS A 303 22.38 4.15 29.10
N ALA A 304 22.36 3.37 28.02
CA ALA A 304 22.93 3.79 26.75
C ALA A 304 22.22 5.02 26.19
N TYR A 305 20.88 5.08 26.33
CA TYR A 305 20.09 6.24 25.94
C TYR A 305 20.42 7.49 26.75
N GLU A 306 20.52 7.39 28.08
CA GLU A 306 20.91 8.52 28.93
C GLU A 306 22.31 9.05 28.57
N LYS A 307 23.23 8.16 28.17
CA LYS A 307 24.59 8.54 27.75
C LYS A 307 24.62 9.22 26.38
N ASN A 308 23.84 8.71 25.42
CA ASN A 308 23.80 9.23 24.05
C ASN A 308 22.92 10.49 23.92
N GLY A 309 22.02 10.70 24.87
CA GLY A 309 21.09 11.83 24.91
C GLY A 309 19.83 11.61 24.05
N PRO A 310 18.88 12.55 24.11
CA PRO A 310 17.60 12.40 23.41
C PRO A 310 17.77 12.40 21.89
N LEU A 311 16.92 11.62 21.21
CA LEU A 311 16.78 11.59 19.76
C LEU A 311 16.05 12.84 19.27
N TYR A 312 16.51 13.40 18.14
CA TYR A 312 15.88 14.53 17.46
C TYR A 312 15.50 14.15 16.04
N LEU A 313 14.29 14.52 15.65
CA LEU A 313 13.76 14.33 14.30
C LEU A 313 13.93 15.61 13.49
N SER A 314 14.05 15.47 12.16
CA SER A 314 14.02 16.62 11.25
C SER A 314 12.70 17.39 11.38
N THR A 315 12.74 18.68 11.01
CA THR A 315 11.56 19.54 11.15
C THR A 315 10.39 19.06 10.28
N SER A 316 10.68 18.62 9.05
CA SER A 316 9.64 18.08 8.16
C SER A 316 9.01 16.81 8.70
N LEU A 317 9.81 15.90 9.27
CA LEU A 317 9.32 14.64 9.84
C LEU A 317 8.46 14.88 11.09
N LEU A 318 8.91 15.78 11.97
CA LEU A 318 8.16 16.17 13.18
C LEU A 318 6.78 16.74 12.86
N VAL A 319 6.72 17.70 11.93
CA VAL A 319 5.44 18.32 11.50
C VAL A 319 4.54 17.29 10.83
N THR A 320 5.11 16.40 9.99
CA THR A 320 4.36 15.35 9.30
C THR A 320 3.72 14.37 10.30
N TYR A 321 4.46 13.94 11.33
CA TYR A 321 3.90 13.11 12.41
C TYR A 321 2.78 13.83 13.17
N GLY A 322 2.98 15.11 13.51
CA GLY A 322 1.96 15.93 14.18
C GLY A 322 0.65 16.02 13.38
N VAL A 323 0.75 16.27 12.07
CA VAL A 323 -0.41 16.30 11.17
C VAL A 323 -1.02 14.90 11.01
N GLY A 324 -0.21 13.85 11.03
CA GLY A 324 -0.70 12.45 11.01
C GLY A 324 -1.69 12.18 12.14
N PHE A 325 -1.38 12.60 13.36
CA PHE A 325 -2.31 12.48 14.50
C PHE A 325 -3.59 13.31 14.30
N ALA A 326 -3.45 14.55 13.84
CA ALA A 326 -4.60 15.42 13.58
C ALA A 326 -5.53 14.83 12.49
N THR A 327 -4.96 14.20 11.46
CA THR A 327 -5.68 13.59 10.34
C THR A 327 -6.56 12.43 10.81
N LEU A 328 -6.11 11.62 11.76
CA LEU A 328 -6.88 10.50 12.28
C LEU A 328 -8.08 10.97 13.11
N ALA A 329 -7.88 11.96 13.98
CA ALA A 329 -8.99 12.58 14.71
C ALA A 329 -9.99 13.22 13.74
N ALA A 330 -9.49 14.01 12.77
CA ALA A 330 -10.32 14.63 11.74
C ALA A 330 -11.10 13.60 10.92
N THR A 331 -10.52 12.43 10.62
CA THR A 331 -11.18 11.34 9.89
C THR A 331 -12.39 10.81 10.65
N ILE A 332 -12.27 10.62 11.97
CA ILE A 332 -13.40 10.18 12.82
C ILE A 332 -14.51 11.24 12.81
N PHE A 333 -14.17 12.50 13.07
CA PHE A 333 -15.15 13.58 13.08
C PHE A 333 -15.81 13.77 11.72
N HIS A 334 -15.04 13.69 10.63
CA HIS A 334 -15.58 13.77 9.28
C HIS A 334 -16.57 12.63 8.99
N ALA A 335 -16.23 11.39 9.35
CA ALA A 335 -17.12 10.25 9.17
C ALA A 335 -18.41 10.39 10.00
N ILE A 336 -18.32 10.86 11.24
CA ILE A 336 -19.49 11.03 12.12
C ILE A 336 -20.38 12.21 11.68
N LEU A 337 -19.80 13.36 11.35
CA LEU A 337 -20.55 14.57 11.04
C LEU A 337 -21.23 14.51 9.66
N PHE A 338 -20.51 14.06 8.64
CA PHE A 338 -21.02 14.08 7.26
C PHE A 338 -21.75 12.80 6.88
N HIS A 339 -21.26 11.65 7.34
CA HIS A 339 -21.83 10.34 6.97
C HIS A 339 -22.51 9.64 8.14
N GLY A 340 -22.48 10.17 9.37
CA GLY A 340 -23.09 9.51 10.53
C GLY A 340 -24.60 9.33 10.39
N SER A 341 -25.31 10.30 9.80
CA SER A 341 -26.75 10.18 9.52
C SER A 341 -27.05 9.09 8.50
N GLU A 342 -26.24 8.99 7.44
CA GLU A 342 -26.34 7.94 6.41
C GLU A 342 -25.99 6.56 6.98
N ILE A 343 -24.92 6.45 7.77
CA ILE A 343 -24.51 5.21 8.45
C ILE A 343 -25.60 4.76 9.42
N TRP A 344 -26.18 5.69 10.18
CA TRP A 344 -27.28 5.40 11.11
C TRP A 344 -28.53 4.95 10.36
N LEU A 345 -28.86 5.63 9.26
CA LEU A 345 -29.99 5.27 8.42
C LEU A 345 -29.76 3.92 7.73
N LEU A 346 -28.55 3.61 7.28
CA LEU A 346 -28.14 2.30 6.72
C LEU A 346 -28.17 1.19 7.78
N SER A 347 -27.77 1.50 9.02
CA SER A 347 -27.86 0.57 10.15
C SER A 347 -29.31 0.30 10.55
N LYS A 348 -30.19 1.31 10.47
CA LYS A 348 -31.62 1.18 10.75
C LYS A 348 -32.41 0.56 9.59
N SER A 349 -32.09 0.92 8.35
CA SER A 349 -32.65 0.33 7.12
C SER A 349 -32.06 -1.05 6.83
N ALA A 350 -31.01 -1.46 7.53
CA ALA A 350 -30.63 -2.85 7.57
C ALA A 350 -31.77 -3.77 8.03
N PHE A 351 -32.73 -3.22 8.80
CA PHE A 351 -33.99 -3.83 9.20
C PHE A 351 -35.18 -3.48 8.28
N GLN A 352 -35.04 -2.55 7.33
CA GLN A 352 -36.11 -2.11 6.40
C GLN A 352 -35.55 -1.85 4.99
N GLU A 353 -35.86 -2.72 4.01
CA GLU A 353 -35.36 -2.74 2.62
C GLU A 353 -35.67 -1.50 1.73
N ARG A 354 -35.45 -0.27 2.20
CA ARG A 354 -35.77 0.95 1.44
C ARG A 354 -34.51 1.73 1.13
N THR A 355 -33.90 1.39 -0.02
CA THR A 355 -32.99 2.16 -0.92
C THR A 355 -31.88 1.27 -1.48
N MET A 356 -32.24 0.28 -2.30
CA MET A 356 -31.25 -0.62 -2.92
C MET A 356 -30.82 -0.13 -4.30
N ASP A 357 -29.50 0.02 -4.49
CA ASP A 357 -28.85 0.30 -5.76
C ASP A 357 -29.28 -0.73 -6.84
N ILE A 358 -29.43 -0.27 -8.08
CA ILE A 358 -29.70 -1.09 -9.27
C ILE A 358 -28.62 -2.17 -9.40
N HIS A 359 -27.36 -1.83 -9.11
CA HIS A 359 -26.30 -2.83 -9.15
C HIS A 359 -26.54 -3.97 -8.16
N THR A 360 -27.01 -3.65 -6.95
CA THR A 360 -27.31 -4.62 -5.90
C THR A 360 -28.53 -5.47 -6.27
N LYS A 361 -29.56 -4.88 -6.88
CA LYS A 361 -30.72 -5.61 -7.42
C LYS A 361 -30.30 -6.65 -8.46
N LEU A 362 -29.45 -6.26 -9.41
CA LEU A 362 -28.93 -7.18 -10.44
C LEU A 362 -28.06 -8.30 -9.83
N MET A 363 -27.36 -8.01 -8.74
CA MET A 363 -26.48 -8.96 -8.06
C MET A 363 -27.20 -9.96 -7.18
N ARG A 364 -28.49 -9.74 -6.83
CA ARG A 364 -29.31 -10.71 -6.08
C ARG A 364 -29.45 -12.07 -6.77
N ARG A 365 -29.25 -12.14 -8.10
CA ARG A 365 -29.23 -13.41 -8.85
C ARG A 365 -28.07 -14.33 -8.43
N TYR A 366 -26.97 -13.77 -7.94
CA TYR A 366 -25.79 -14.52 -7.54
C TYR A 366 -25.85 -14.88 -6.06
N LYS A 367 -25.46 -16.13 -5.73
CA LYS A 367 -25.31 -16.56 -4.34
C LYS A 367 -24.24 -15.70 -3.66
N GLN A 368 -24.62 -14.99 -2.61
CA GLN A 368 -23.68 -14.22 -1.81
C GLN A 368 -22.68 -15.14 -1.07
N VAL A 369 -21.56 -14.54 -0.65
CA VAL A 369 -20.59 -15.20 0.22
C VAL A 369 -21.21 -15.32 1.62
N PRO A 370 -21.28 -16.53 2.20
CA PRO A 370 -21.76 -16.69 3.57
C PRO A 370 -20.90 -15.91 4.57
N GLU A 371 -21.52 -15.24 5.53
CA GLU A 371 -20.80 -14.50 6.58
C GLU A 371 -19.86 -15.41 7.40
N TRP A 372 -20.21 -16.69 7.56
CA TRP A 372 -19.37 -17.64 8.29
C TRP A 372 -18.00 -17.88 7.62
N TRP A 373 -17.84 -17.69 6.30
CA TRP A 373 -16.51 -17.78 5.66
C TRP A 373 -15.57 -16.70 6.20
N PHE A 374 -16.10 -15.49 6.36
CA PHE A 374 -15.37 -14.36 6.92
C PHE A 374 -15.05 -14.56 8.40
N SER A 375 -16.02 -15.03 9.19
CA SER A 375 -15.81 -15.36 10.61
C SER A 375 -14.78 -16.47 10.80
N CYS A 376 -14.81 -17.52 9.97
CA CYS A 376 -13.82 -18.60 10.02
C CYS A 376 -12.41 -18.10 9.69
N ILE A 377 -12.24 -17.28 8.65
CA ILE A 377 -10.94 -16.67 8.33
C ILE A 377 -10.47 -15.77 9.48
N LEU A 378 -11.36 -14.95 10.05
CA LEU A 378 -11.01 -14.05 11.14
C LEU A 378 -10.52 -14.81 12.38
N ILE A 379 -11.30 -15.80 12.84
CA ILE A 379 -10.96 -16.61 14.02
C ILE A 379 -9.67 -17.39 13.77
N ALA A 380 -9.55 -18.06 12.62
CA ALA A 380 -8.35 -18.82 12.28
C ALA A 380 -7.10 -17.92 12.24
N ASN A 381 -7.19 -16.72 11.67
CA ASN A 381 -6.08 -15.78 11.63
C ASN A 381 -5.72 -15.25 13.02
N ILE A 382 -6.68 -14.82 13.82
CA ILE A 382 -6.40 -14.32 15.19
C ILE A 382 -5.76 -15.43 16.03
N THR A 383 -6.28 -16.66 15.98
CA THR A 383 -5.70 -17.79 16.71
C THR A 383 -4.27 -18.09 16.24
N THR A 384 -4.03 -18.08 14.92
CA THR A 384 -2.69 -18.32 14.35
C THR A 384 -1.72 -17.19 14.71
N THR A 385 -2.17 -15.93 14.70
CA THR A 385 -1.36 -14.78 15.11
C THR A 385 -1.00 -14.88 16.59
N ILE A 386 -1.97 -15.13 17.48
CA ILE A 386 -1.71 -15.29 18.92
C ILE A 386 -0.73 -16.44 19.16
N PHE A 387 -0.95 -17.59 18.49
CA PHE A 387 -0.04 -18.74 18.59
C PHE A 387 1.38 -18.38 18.15
N THR A 388 1.53 -17.68 17.01
CA THR A 388 2.84 -17.28 16.49
C THR A 388 3.54 -16.30 17.43
N CYS A 389 2.83 -15.31 17.96
CA CYS A 389 3.38 -14.33 18.89
C CYS A 389 3.76 -14.93 20.27
N GLU A 390 2.99 -15.90 20.76
CA GLU A 390 3.27 -16.57 22.04
C GLU A 390 4.36 -17.62 21.93
N TYR A 391 4.37 -18.42 20.86
CA TYR A 391 5.37 -19.46 20.65
C TYR A 391 6.75 -18.85 20.31
N TYR A 392 6.79 -17.81 19.47
CA TYR A 392 8.02 -17.10 19.08
C TYR A 392 8.20 -15.79 19.84
N ARG A 393 7.94 -15.81 21.15
CA ARG A 393 8.02 -14.61 22.01
C ARG A 393 9.42 -13.98 22.04
N GLU A 394 10.47 -14.77 21.91
CA GLU A 394 11.86 -14.29 21.89
C GLU A 394 12.18 -13.45 20.63
N GLU A 395 11.51 -13.75 19.51
CA GLU A 395 11.74 -13.07 18.23
C GLU A 395 10.75 -11.92 17.99
N LEU A 396 9.46 -12.09 18.30
CA LEU A 396 8.41 -11.09 17.98
C LEU A 396 8.04 -10.19 19.16
N GLN A 397 8.28 -10.63 20.39
CA GLN A 397 8.07 -9.89 21.65
C GLN A 397 6.66 -9.31 21.90
N LEU A 398 5.68 -9.55 21.03
CA LEU A 398 4.32 -9.02 21.15
C LEU A 398 3.44 -9.97 21.99
N PRO A 399 2.83 -9.49 23.10
CA PRO A 399 1.92 -10.31 23.90
C PRO A 399 0.55 -10.50 23.24
N TRP A 400 -0.19 -11.54 23.64
CA TRP A 400 -1.53 -11.85 23.11
C TRP A 400 -2.53 -10.67 23.17
N TRP A 401 -2.48 -9.86 24.23
CA TRP A 401 -3.38 -8.70 24.39
C TRP A 401 -3.06 -7.61 23.36
N GLY A 402 -1.79 -7.49 22.94
CA GLY A 402 -1.35 -6.53 21.93
C GLY A 402 -1.92 -6.86 20.56
N VAL A 403 -2.00 -8.15 20.22
CA VAL A 403 -2.65 -8.62 18.98
C VAL A 403 -4.13 -8.25 18.95
N LEU A 404 -4.85 -8.49 20.05
CA LEU A 404 -6.28 -8.15 20.14
C LEU A 404 -6.50 -6.65 20.04
N LEU A 405 -5.70 -5.84 20.73
CA LEU A 405 -5.77 -4.39 20.67
C LEU A 405 -5.51 -3.87 19.26
N ALA A 406 -4.50 -4.39 18.55
CA ALA A 406 -4.23 -4.05 17.16
C ALA A 406 -5.43 -4.36 16.25
N CYS A 407 -6.05 -5.52 16.43
CA CYS A 407 -7.27 -5.90 15.70
C CYS A 407 -8.44 -4.96 15.99
N THR A 408 -8.64 -4.57 17.25
CA THR A 408 -9.72 -3.64 17.65
C THR A 408 -9.53 -2.26 17.02
N ILE A 409 -8.30 -1.72 17.05
CA ILE A 409 -7.98 -0.43 16.44
C ILE A 409 -8.19 -0.50 14.93
N ALA A 410 -7.66 -1.53 14.26
CA ALA A 410 -7.84 -1.71 12.83
C ALA A 410 -9.31 -1.83 12.44
N PHE A 411 -10.10 -2.61 13.17
CA PHE A 411 -11.53 -2.77 12.96
C PHE A 411 -12.28 -1.43 13.06
N PHE A 412 -12.03 -0.66 14.12
CA PHE A 412 -12.67 0.63 14.33
C PHE A 412 -12.36 1.64 13.22
N PHE A 413 -11.09 1.76 12.83
CA PHE A 413 -10.64 2.73 11.82
C PHE A 413 -10.94 2.29 10.38
N THR A 414 -11.23 1.01 10.12
CA THR A 414 -11.56 0.51 8.77
C THR A 414 -12.78 1.21 8.18
N LEU A 415 -13.84 1.46 8.96
CA LEU A 415 -15.05 2.08 8.44
C LEU A 415 -14.85 3.58 8.09
N PRO A 416 -14.38 4.46 9.00
CA PRO A 416 -14.13 5.87 8.66
C PRO A 416 -13.17 6.05 7.49
N ILE A 417 -12.05 5.34 7.50
CA ILE A 417 -11.04 5.43 6.44
C ILE A 417 -11.58 4.86 5.14
N GLY A 418 -12.40 3.80 5.19
CA GLY A 418 -13.05 3.23 4.02
C GLY A 418 -14.03 4.18 3.34
N ILE A 419 -14.76 5.00 4.10
CA ILE A 419 -15.66 6.02 3.54
C ILE A 419 -14.87 7.10 2.80
N ILE A 420 -13.79 7.59 3.41
CA ILE A 420 -12.90 8.57 2.76
C ILE A 420 -12.29 7.96 1.50
N LYS A 421 -11.77 6.73 1.56
CA LYS A 421 -11.19 6.05 0.39
C LYS A 421 -12.22 5.88 -0.73
N ALA A 422 -13.43 5.43 -0.40
CA ALA A 422 -14.49 5.17 -1.37
C ALA A 422 -14.99 6.43 -2.09
N THR A 423 -14.83 7.62 -1.49
CA THR A 423 -15.28 8.90 -2.05
C THR A 423 -14.15 9.69 -2.69
N THR A 424 -13.01 9.80 -2.01
CA THR A 424 -11.87 10.67 -2.37
C THR A 424 -10.70 9.93 -3.03
N ASN A 425 -10.68 8.59 -2.98
CA ASN A 425 -9.53 7.76 -3.37
C ASN A 425 -8.26 7.94 -2.51
N GLN A 426 -8.38 8.58 -1.34
CA GLN A 426 -7.26 8.79 -0.41
C GLN A 426 -7.36 7.87 0.80
N THR A 427 -6.23 7.33 1.26
CA THR A 427 -6.15 6.42 2.41
C THR A 427 -5.26 6.98 3.51
N PRO A 428 -5.84 7.63 4.53
CA PRO A 428 -5.12 7.95 5.76
C PRO A 428 -4.41 6.71 6.34
N ALA A 429 -3.14 6.87 6.73
CA ALA A 429 -2.34 5.80 7.29
C ALA A 429 -2.51 5.70 8.81
N LEU A 430 -2.51 4.46 9.33
CA LEU A 430 -2.71 4.15 10.76
C LEU A 430 -1.40 3.77 11.47
N ASN A 431 -0.29 3.80 10.75
CA ASN A 431 1.03 3.42 11.23
C ASN A 431 1.47 4.27 12.45
N VAL A 432 1.35 5.59 12.37
CA VAL A 432 1.88 6.50 13.40
C VAL A 432 1.17 6.32 14.75
N ILE A 433 -0.16 6.20 14.75
CA ILE A 433 -0.93 6.05 16.00
C ILE A 433 -0.75 4.69 16.64
N THR A 434 -0.58 3.65 15.81
CA THR A 434 -0.38 2.29 16.33
C THR A 434 0.98 2.18 17.01
N GLU A 435 2.02 2.79 16.44
CA GLU A 435 3.34 2.90 17.06
C GLU A 435 3.27 3.66 18.39
N TYR A 436 2.59 4.80 18.40
CA TYR A 436 2.47 5.62 19.61
C TYR A 436 1.74 4.89 20.74
N ILE A 437 0.61 4.24 20.46
CA ILE A 437 -0.18 3.53 21.48
C ILE A 437 0.65 2.42 22.13
N ILE A 438 1.29 1.56 21.32
CA ILE A 438 2.07 0.46 21.89
C ILE A 438 3.36 0.94 22.56
N GLY A 439 3.97 2.03 22.08
CA GLY A 439 5.14 2.65 22.72
C GLY A 439 4.86 3.09 24.16
N TYR A 440 3.65 3.62 24.45
CA TYR A 440 3.24 3.97 25.81
C TYR A 440 2.76 2.78 26.64
N LEU A 441 2.04 1.84 26.05
CA LEU A 441 1.50 0.69 26.80
C LEU A 441 2.55 -0.39 27.08
N TYR A 442 3.54 -0.55 26.19
CA TYR A 442 4.57 -1.58 26.26
C TYR A 442 5.95 -1.04 25.90
N PRO A 443 6.51 -0.16 26.75
CA PRO A 443 7.75 0.54 26.45
C PRO A 443 8.97 -0.40 26.41
N GLY A 444 9.97 -0.01 25.60
CA GLY A 444 11.30 -0.61 25.59
C GLY A 444 11.46 -1.87 24.74
N ARG A 445 10.50 -2.19 23.86
CA ARG A 445 10.53 -3.34 22.95
C ARG A 445 10.23 -2.92 21.50
N PRO A 446 11.25 -2.57 20.70
CA PRO A 446 11.06 -2.06 19.35
C PRO A 446 10.48 -3.10 18.38
N VAL A 447 10.80 -4.39 18.53
CA VAL A 447 10.24 -5.44 17.65
C VAL A 447 8.74 -5.65 17.91
N ALA A 448 8.31 -5.56 19.18
CA ALA A 448 6.90 -5.59 19.52
C ALA A 448 6.15 -4.37 18.92
N ASN A 449 6.79 -3.20 18.93
CA ASN A 449 6.28 -1.99 18.28
C ASN A 449 6.06 -2.20 16.77
N MET A 450 7.08 -2.67 16.07
CA MET A 450 6.98 -2.99 14.64
C MET A 450 5.88 -4.02 14.34
N CYS A 451 5.77 -5.08 15.15
CA CYS A 451 4.73 -6.09 14.98
C CYS A 451 3.33 -5.50 15.14
N PHE A 452 3.11 -4.71 16.19
CA PHE A 452 1.82 -4.09 16.47
C PHE A 452 1.41 -3.12 15.35
N LYS A 453 2.36 -2.30 14.87
CA LYS A 453 2.17 -1.42 13.71
C LYS A 453 1.75 -2.19 12.47
N VAL A 454 2.46 -3.28 12.16
CA VAL A 454 2.15 -4.12 11.01
C VAL A 454 0.72 -4.66 11.15
N TYR A 455 0.38 -5.34 12.24
CA TYR A 455 -0.97 -5.91 12.43
C TYR A 455 -2.08 -4.85 12.44
N GLY A 456 -1.86 -3.68 13.04
CA GLY A 456 -2.87 -2.62 13.11
C GLY A 456 -3.10 -1.91 11.77
N TYR A 457 -2.04 -1.61 11.02
CA TYR A 457 -2.16 -0.87 9.76
C TYR A 457 -2.49 -1.75 8.55
N ILE A 458 -1.79 -2.89 8.39
CA ILE A 458 -1.92 -3.69 7.17
C ILE A 458 -3.28 -4.37 7.06
N SER A 459 -3.85 -4.77 8.19
CA SER A 459 -5.14 -5.46 8.24
C SER A 459 -6.27 -4.53 7.78
N MET A 460 -6.22 -3.26 8.18
CA MET A 460 -7.10 -2.22 7.64
C MET A 460 -6.86 -2.00 6.14
N LYS A 461 -5.60 -1.82 5.71
CA LYS A 461 -5.26 -1.58 4.29
C LYS A 461 -5.75 -2.73 3.41
N GLN A 462 -5.57 -3.98 3.85
CA GLN A 462 -6.02 -5.17 3.13
C GLN A 462 -7.53 -5.34 3.15
N ALA A 463 -8.20 -5.01 4.25
CA ALA A 463 -9.66 -4.96 4.28
C ALA A 463 -10.22 -3.98 3.23
N LEU A 464 -9.62 -2.79 3.11
CA LEU A 464 -10.03 -1.79 2.13
C LEU A 464 -9.72 -2.19 0.69
N ALA A 465 -8.56 -2.81 0.43
CA ALA A 465 -8.23 -3.33 -0.90
C ALA A 465 -9.20 -4.46 -1.32
N PHE A 466 -9.53 -5.35 -0.39
CA PHE A 466 -10.51 -6.40 -0.61
C PHE A 466 -11.90 -5.83 -0.95
N LEU A 467 -12.35 -4.83 -0.21
CA LEU A 467 -13.62 -4.15 -0.46
C LEU A 467 -13.66 -3.40 -1.80
N GLU A 468 -12.54 -2.76 -2.17
CA GLU A 468 -12.37 -2.09 -3.47
C GLU A 468 -12.60 -3.08 -4.62
N ASP A 469 -11.92 -4.22 -4.60
CA ASP A 469 -12.11 -5.28 -5.60
C ASP A 469 -13.54 -5.85 -5.60
N PHE A 470 -14.18 -6.00 -4.44
CA PHE A 470 -15.58 -6.41 -4.37
C PHE A 470 -16.51 -5.41 -5.07
N LYS A 471 -16.22 -4.10 -4.96
CA LYS A 471 -16.94 -3.06 -5.70
C LYS A 471 -16.68 -3.16 -7.20
N LEU A 472 -15.45 -3.42 -7.63
CA LEU A 472 -15.12 -3.68 -9.04
C LEU A 472 -15.94 -4.87 -9.59
N GLY A 473 -15.97 -5.98 -8.85
CA GLY A 473 -16.80 -7.15 -9.18
C GLY A 473 -18.31 -6.83 -9.21
N HIS A 474 -18.76 -5.91 -8.37
CA HIS A 474 -20.14 -5.42 -8.34
C HIS A 474 -20.52 -4.61 -9.59
N TYR A 475 -19.58 -3.84 -10.15
CA TYR A 475 -19.76 -3.12 -11.41
C TYR A 475 -19.83 -4.06 -12.61
N VAL A 476 -18.95 -5.06 -12.68
CA VAL A 476 -18.85 -5.98 -13.84
C VAL A 476 -19.74 -7.22 -13.71
N LYS A 477 -20.45 -7.38 -12.59
CA LYS A 477 -21.38 -8.50 -12.32
C LYS A 477 -20.69 -9.86 -12.28
N ILE A 478 -19.63 -9.95 -11.49
CA ILE A 478 -18.89 -11.19 -11.22
C ILE A 478 -19.45 -11.86 -9.96
N PRO A 479 -19.63 -13.20 -9.94
CA PRO A 479 -20.10 -13.92 -8.76
C PRO A 479 -19.22 -13.63 -7.51
N PRO A 480 -19.80 -13.20 -6.37
CA PRO A 480 -19.04 -12.84 -5.17
C PRO A 480 -18.18 -13.98 -4.59
N ARG A 481 -18.63 -15.24 -4.71
CA ARG A 481 -17.88 -16.41 -4.23
C ARG A 481 -16.58 -16.64 -5.01
N THR A 482 -16.61 -16.41 -6.31
CA THR A 482 -15.43 -16.54 -7.17
C THR A 482 -14.43 -15.42 -6.88
N MET A 483 -14.93 -14.20 -6.64
CA MET A 483 -14.11 -13.06 -6.21
C MET A 483 -13.37 -13.35 -4.90
N PHE A 484 -14.11 -13.82 -3.89
CA PHE A 484 -13.55 -14.20 -2.59
C PHE A 484 -12.42 -15.22 -2.73
N MET A 485 -12.67 -16.32 -3.46
CA MET A 485 -11.68 -17.38 -3.65
C MET A 485 -10.45 -16.89 -4.44
N ALA A 486 -10.66 -16.04 -5.45
CA ALA A 486 -9.58 -15.47 -6.24
C ALA A 486 -8.62 -14.64 -5.39
N GLN A 487 -9.15 -13.79 -4.50
CA GLN A 487 -8.32 -12.98 -3.61
C GLN A 487 -7.65 -13.81 -2.53
N VAL A 488 -8.36 -14.71 -1.87
CA VAL A 488 -7.77 -15.57 -0.82
C VAL A 488 -6.61 -16.40 -1.38
N VAL A 489 -6.79 -17.03 -2.55
CA VAL A 489 -5.75 -17.81 -3.21
C VAL A 489 -4.64 -16.91 -3.74
N GLY A 490 -4.98 -15.78 -4.38
CA GLY A 490 -4.01 -14.81 -4.90
C GLY A 490 -3.10 -14.25 -3.81
N THR A 491 -3.67 -13.78 -2.70
CA THR A 491 -2.92 -13.26 -1.55
C THR A 491 -2.07 -14.34 -0.88
N SER A 492 -2.55 -15.58 -0.81
CA SER A 492 -1.74 -16.69 -0.30
C SER A 492 -0.51 -16.91 -1.19
N ILE A 493 -0.69 -17.00 -2.52
CA ILE A 493 0.42 -17.16 -3.48
C ILE A 493 1.38 -15.97 -3.39
N ALA A 494 0.84 -14.74 -3.33
CA ALA A 494 1.63 -13.54 -3.17
C ALA A 494 2.50 -13.62 -1.92
N ALA A 495 1.94 -13.99 -0.77
CA ALA A 495 2.69 -14.16 0.49
C ALA A 495 3.89 -15.11 0.34
N PHE A 496 3.71 -16.27 -0.30
CA PHE A 496 4.82 -17.21 -0.55
C PHE A 496 5.91 -16.61 -1.45
N VAL A 497 5.52 -15.98 -2.56
CA VAL A 497 6.48 -15.40 -3.51
C VAL A 497 7.21 -14.22 -2.87
N TYR A 498 6.51 -13.37 -2.13
CA TYR A 498 7.07 -12.23 -1.44
C TYR A 498 8.13 -12.65 -0.40
N VAL A 499 7.81 -13.63 0.44
CA VAL A 499 8.75 -14.15 1.45
C VAL A 499 9.91 -14.92 0.82
N GLY A 500 9.65 -15.73 -0.20
CA GLY A 500 10.70 -16.44 -0.95
C GLY A 500 11.67 -15.47 -1.61
N THR A 501 11.14 -14.44 -2.27
CA THR A 501 11.95 -13.41 -2.93
C THR A 501 12.78 -12.63 -1.91
N SER A 502 12.17 -12.17 -0.80
CA SER A 502 12.90 -11.41 0.22
C SER A 502 14.01 -12.23 0.87
N CYS A 503 13.75 -13.50 1.22
CA CYS A 503 14.77 -14.40 1.77
C CYS A 503 15.91 -14.62 0.78
N TRP A 504 15.59 -14.88 -0.49
CA TRP A 504 16.59 -15.06 -1.54
C TRP A 504 17.49 -13.82 -1.73
N LEU A 505 16.91 -12.61 -1.77
CA LEU A 505 17.68 -11.37 -1.89
C LEU A 505 18.57 -11.13 -0.66
N MET A 506 18.05 -11.35 0.55
CA MET A 506 18.81 -11.17 1.80
C MET A 506 19.98 -12.15 1.95
N GLU A 507 19.86 -13.38 1.42
CA GLU A 507 20.93 -14.38 1.46
C GLU A 507 21.97 -14.19 0.33
N THR A 508 21.55 -13.70 -0.83
CA THR A 508 22.42 -13.59 -2.01
C THR A 508 23.24 -12.29 -2.02
N ILE A 509 22.70 -11.18 -1.50
CA ILE A 509 23.34 -9.86 -1.54
C ILE A 509 24.02 -9.57 -0.20
N PRO A 510 25.36 -9.56 -0.14
CA PRO A 510 26.06 -9.25 1.10
C PRO A 510 25.83 -7.79 1.50
N ASN A 511 25.58 -7.56 2.79
CA ASN A 511 25.37 -6.23 3.39
C ASN A 511 24.22 -5.41 2.76
N ILE A 512 23.17 -6.08 2.27
CA ILE A 512 21.96 -5.42 1.75
C ILE A 512 21.46 -4.35 2.73
N CYS A 513 21.01 -3.20 2.21
CA CYS A 513 20.53 -2.06 3.01
C CYS A 513 21.57 -1.33 3.88
N ASN A 514 22.81 -1.83 4.03
CA ASN A 514 23.84 -1.14 4.80
C ASN A 514 24.66 -0.18 3.91
N THR A 515 24.30 1.10 3.92
CA THR A 515 24.92 2.13 3.07
C THR A 515 26.40 2.40 3.36
N GLU A 516 26.92 1.99 4.52
CA GLU A 516 28.33 2.20 4.89
C GLU A 516 29.25 1.10 4.35
N LEU A 517 28.73 -0.13 4.26
CA LEU A 517 29.47 -1.31 3.78
C LEU A 517 29.22 -1.62 2.31
N LEU A 518 28.19 -1.02 1.71
CA LEU A 518 27.88 -1.18 0.30
C LEU A 518 28.80 -0.31 -0.58
N PRO A 519 29.17 -0.77 -1.78
CA PRO A 519 29.81 0.07 -2.79
C PRO A 519 28.96 1.33 -3.06
N SER A 520 29.61 2.48 -3.30
CA SER A 520 28.93 3.77 -3.53
C SER A 520 27.89 3.75 -4.66
N ASP A 521 28.06 2.85 -5.63
CA ASP A 521 27.17 2.68 -6.80
C ASP A 521 26.12 1.56 -6.61
N SER A 522 26.06 0.94 -5.43
CA SER A 522 25.09 -0.14 -5.18
C SER A 522 23.66 0.41 -5.19
N PRO A 523 22.75 -0.20 -5.95
CA PRO A 523 21.35 0.22 -5.97
C PRO A 523 20.60 -0.21 -4.71
N TRP A 524 21.17 -1.04 -3.82
CA TRP A 524 20.46 -1.73 -2.74
C TRP A 524 20.45 -0.98 -1.40
N THR A 525 19.96 0.26 -1.39
CA THR A 525 19.99 1.14 -0.20
C THR A 525 18.76 1.03 0.71
N CYS A 526 17.65 0.43 0.24
CA CYS A 526 16.43 0.16 1.02
C CYS A 526 15.86 1.35 1.82
N PRO A 527 15.59 2.51 1.20
CA PRO A 527 15.19 3.73 1.93
C PRO A 527 13.93 3.54 2.79
N SER A 528 12.92 2.85 2.26
CA SER A 528 11.66 2.59 2.99
C SER A 528 11.85 1.71 4.23
N ASP A 529 12.81 0.77 4.20
CA ASP A 529 13.11 -0.10 5.34
C ASP A 529 13.88 0.65 6.43
N HIS A 530 14.76 1.59 6.06
CA HIS A 530 15.43 2.49 7.02
C HIS A 530 14.41 3.33 7.80
N VAL A 531 13.47 3.99 7.11
CA VAL A 531 12.41 4.77 7.78
C VAL A 531 11.55 3.89 8.69
N PHE A 532 11.26 2.66 8.27
CA PHE A 532 10.49 1.72 9.09
C PHE A 532 11.26 1.30 10.36
N TYR A 533 12.57 1.06 10.22
CA TYR A 533 13.46 0.72 11.32
C TYR A 533 13.62 1.87 12.30
N ASP A 534 13.93 3.06 11.80
CA ASP A 534 14.09 4.28 12.57
C ASP A 534 12.82 4.63 13.37
N ALA A 535 11.64 4.50 12.74
CA ALA A 535 10.34 4.74 13.38
C ALA A 535 10.03 3.77 14.54
N SER A 536 10.71 2.62 14.62
CA SER A 536 10.44 1.65 15.70
C SER A 536 11.05 2.05 17.05
N VAL A 537 12.05 2.93 17.02
CA VAL A 537 12.85 3.34 18.19
C VAL A 537 12.57 4.78 18.61
N THR A 538 11.81 5.52 17.80
CA THR A 538 11.22 6.83 18.11
C THR A 538 9.88 6.66 18.81
#